data_AF-A0A8H4V2V9-F1
#
_entry.id   AF-A0A8H4V2V9-F1
#
_cell.length_a   1.000
_cell.length_b   1.000
_cell.length_c   1.000
_cell.angle_alpha   90.00
_cell.angle_beta   90.00
_cell.angle_gamma   90.00
#
_symmetry.space_group_name_H-M   'P 1'
#
loop_
_entity.id
_entity.type
_entity.pdbx_description
1 polymer ?
#
loop_
_entity_poly.entity_id
_entity_poly.type
_entity_poly.pdbx_seq_one_letter_code
_entity_poly.pdbx_strand_id
1 'polypeptide(L)'
;MEEAARGSVVVAVNYRLAPEHPYPAPVADCLDAILYVWKSAAAMGLDKHRTYITGFSVGGQMAFASLFMLCKALQDKDPRVDPEIVGSVRGITAFYPPMDLTKSRAERAASNPAFVALRKKPASSSKLIG
;
A
#
# COMPACT_ATOMS: atom_id res chain seq x y z
N MET A 1 -8.26 12.72 1.93
CA MET A 1 -9.36 13.65 2.27
C MET A 1 -10.28 13.88 1.08
N GLU A 2 -9.78 13.97 -0.16
CA GLU A 2 -10.62 14.13 -1.37
C GLU A 2 -11.57 12.94 -1.66
N GLU A 3 -11.19 11.72 -1.31
CA GLU A 3 -12.04 10.51 -1.47
C GLU A 3 -13.33 10.51 -0.62
N ALA A 4 -13.30 11.14 0.56
CA ALA A 4 -14.49 11.25 1.42
C ALA A 4 -15.56 12.17 0.82
N ALA A 5 -15.18 13.08 -0.08
CA ALA A 5 -16.10 14.02 -0.72
C ALA A 5 -17.00 13.37 -1.79
N ARG A 6 -16.84 12.07 -2.08
CA ARG A 6 -17.55 11.35 -3.16
C ARG A 6 -18.45 10.20 -2.68
N GLY A 7 -18.80 10.17 -1.39
CA GLY A 7 -19.66 9.11 -0.83
C GLY A 7 -18.93 7.78 -0.57
N SER A 8 -17.60 7.81 -0.49
CA SER A 8 -16.77 6.67 -0.09
C SER A 8 -16.42 6.75 1.39
N VAL A 9 -16.30 5.58 2.04
CA VAL A 9 -15.72 5.49 3.39
C VAL A 9 -14.21 5.27 3.28
N VAL A 10 -13.45 6.05 4.05
CA VAL A 10 -12.00 5.95 4.13
C VAL A 10 -11.61 5.32 5.46
N VAL A 11 -10.89 4.22 5.40
CA VAL A 11 -10.33 3.54 6.58
C VAL A 11 -8.83 3.78 6.62
N ALA A 12 -8.36 4.52 7.63
CA ALA A 12 -6.95 4.72 7.88
C ALA A 12 -6.44 3.63 8.83
N VAL A 13 -5.46 2.85 8.38
CA VAL A 13 -4.93 1.70 9.13
C VAL A 13 -3.67 2.11 9.87
N ASN A 14 -3.74 2.08 11.20
CA ASN A 14 -2.54 2.11 12.04
C ASN A 14 -2.02 0.68 12.16
N TYR A 15 -0.82 0.45 11.65
CA TYR A 15 -0.12 -0.82 11.76
C TYR A 15 1.09 -0.66 12.68
N ARG A 16 1.52 -1.77 13.30
CA ARG A 16 2.71 -1.81 14.13
C ARG A 16 3.95 -1.41 13.34
N LEU A 17 4.90 -0.74 13.98
CA LEU A 17 6.10 -0.21 13.33
C LEU A 17 7.35 -0.99 13.72
N ALA A 18 8.32 -1.01 12.81
CA ALA A 18 9.66 -1.47 13.09
C ALA A 18 10.47 -0.33 13.76
N PRO A 19 11.46 -0.65 14.61
CA PRO A 19 12.01 -1.98 14.89
C PRO A 19 11.24 -2.84 15.90
N GLU A 20 10.30 -2.27 16.66
CA GLU A 20 9.60 -2.94 17.78
C GLU A 20 8.79 -4.15 17.30
N HIS A 21 8.22 -4.05 16.10
CA HIS A 21 7.48 -5.11 15.45
C HIS A 21 8.01 -5.30 14.02
N PRO A 22 9.02 -6.17 13.84
CA PRO A 22 9.64 -6.37 12.54
C PRO A 22 8.67 -7.03 11.54
N TYR A 23 9.06 -6.98 10.27
CA TYR A 23 8.36 -7.69 9.21
C TYR A 23 8.14 -9.18 9.58
N PRO A 24 6.95 -9.78 9.35
CA PRO A 24 5.81 -9.25 8.60
C PRO A 24 4.71 -8.59 9.47
N ALA A 25 4.95 -8.27 10.75
CA ALA A 25 3.90 -7.78 11.64
C ALA A 25 3.09 -6.56 11.10
N PRO A 26 3.71 -5.53 10.50
CA PRO A 26 2.97 -4.40 9.93
C PRO A 26 2.03 -4.81 8.78
N VAL A 27 2.43 -5.81 8.00
CA VAL A 27 1.65 -6.32 6.85
C VAL A 27 0.46 -7.14 7.35
N ALA A 28 0.67 -7.95 8.40
CA ALA A 28 -0.39 -8.71 9.04
C ALA A 28 -1.48 -7.78 9.60
N ASP A 29 -1.11 -6.68 10.25
CA ASP A 29 -2.09 -5.70 10.76
C ASP A 29 -2.92 -5.07 9.62
N CYS A 30 -2.28 -4.79 8.48
CA CYS A 30 -2.97 -4.28 7.30
C CYS A 30 -3.94 -5.32 6.71
N LEU A 31 -3.57 -6.59 6.70
CA LEU A 31 -4.45 -7.68 6.29
C LEU A 31 -5.63 -7.83 7.25
N ASP A 32 -5.38 -7.83 8.55
CA ASP A 32 -6.40 -7.93 9.59
C ASP A 32 -7.40 -6.77 9.50
N ALA A 33 -6.92 -5.55 9.21
CA ALA A 33 -7.77 -4.39 8.98
C ALA A 33 -8.69 -4.57 7.76
N ILE A 34 -8.16 -5.11 6.64
CA ILE A 34 -8.97 -5.41 5.44
C ILE A 34 -10.07 -6.42 5.77
N LEU A 35 -9.70 -7.53 6.42
CA LEU A 35 -10.63 -8.58 6.80
C LEU A 35 -11.69 -8.09 7.79
N TYR A 36 -11.30 -7.26 8.75
CA TYR A 36 -12.22 -6.63 9.70
C TYR A 36 -13.25 -5.75 8.97
N VAL A 37 -12.80 -4.87 8.06
CA VAL A 37 -13.69 -3.98 7.29
C VAL A 37 -14.68 -4.81 6.47
N TRP A 38 -14.23 -5.89 5.82
CA TRP A 38 -15.12 -6.74 5.05
C TRP A 38 -16.11 -7.53 5.90
N LYS A 39 -15.66 -8.06 7.05
CA LYS A 39 -16.53 -8.72 8.03
C LYS A 39 -17.62 -7.78 8.55
N SER A 40 -17.27 -6.52 8.79
CA SER A 40 -18.19 -5.50 9.31
C SER A 40 -18.95 -4.73 8.23
N ALA A 41 -18.70 -5.01 6.95
CA ALA A 41 -19.22 -4.21 5.83
C ALA A 41 -20.74 -4.06 5.86
N ALA A 42 -21.48 -5.15 6.10
CA ALA A 42 -22.95 -5.11 6.17
C ALA A 42 -23.46 -4.21 7.31
N ALA A 43 -22.83 -4.28 8.48
CA ALA A 43 -23.20 -3.45 9.63
C ALA A 43 -22.86 -1.97 9.42
N MET A 44 -21.88 -1.67 8.56
CA MET A 44 -21.49 -0.31 8.20
C MET A 44 -22.19 0.22 6.93
N GLY A 45 -23.07 -0.57 6.30
CA GLY A 45 -23.71 -0.21 5.02
C GLY A 45 -22.73 -0.13 3.84
N LEU A 46 -21.61 -0.86 3.91
CA LEU A 46 -20.56 -0.87 2.89
C LEU A 46 -20.70 -2.07 1.96
N ASP A 47 -20.33 -1.88 0.70
CA ASP A 47 -20.15 -2.97 -0.25
C ASP A 47 -18.69 -3.45 -0.23
N LYS A 48 -18.43 -4.61 0.39
CA LYS A 48 -17.10 -5.22 0.45
C LYS A 48 -16.51 -5.56 -0.94
N HIS A 49 -17.33 -5.58 -1.99
CA HIS A 49 -16.91 -5.80 -3.38
C HIS A 49 -16.55 -4.52 -4.13
N ARG A 50 -16.52 -3.38 -3.44
CA ARG A 50 -16.09 -2.07 -3.97
C ARG A 50 -14.91 -1.50 -3.18
N THR A 51 -13.94 -2.35 -2.88
CA THR A 51 -12.77 -1.98 -2.07
C THR A 51 -11.64 -1.45 -2.93
N TYR A 52 -11.05 -0.33 -2.53
CA TYR A 52 -9.80 0.20 -3.09
C TYR A 52 -8.76 0.30 -1.98
N ILE A 53 -7.52 -0.11 -2.27
CA ILE A 53 -6.41 -0.03 -1.33
C ILE A 53 -5.43 1.02 -1.82
N THR A 54 -4.99 1.92 -0.94
CA THR A 54 -4.05 2.97 -1.32
C THR A 54 -3.05 3.27 -0.22
N GLY A 55 -1.88 3.78 -0.60
CA GLY A 55 -0.86 4.20 0.35
C GLY A 55 0.31 4.95 -0.30
N PHE A 56 1.02 5.71 0.53
CA PHE A 56 2.18 6.49 0.14
C PHE A 56 3.46 5.93 0.75
N SER A 57 4.56 5.92 0.01
CA SER A 57 5.85 5.37 0.48
C SER A 57 5.69 3.97 1.09
N VAL A 58 6.13 3.75 2.34
CA VAL A 58 5.96 2.48 3.06
C VAL A 58 4.50 2.04 3.11
N GLY A 59 3.55 2.95 3.25
CA GLY A 59 2.12 2.61 3.18
C GLY A 59 1.70 2.03 1.82
N GLY A 60 2.33 2.49 0.73
CA GLY A 60 2.14 1.92 -0.60
C GLY A 60 2.72 0.51 -0.72
N GLN A 61 3.85 0.25 -0.05
CA GLN A 61 4.38 -1.12 0.07
C GLN A 61 3.43 -2.00 0.89
N MET A 62 2.92 -1.52 2.02
CA MET A 62 1.98 -2.25 2.86
C MET A 62 0.70 -2.61 2.09
N ALA A 63 0.18 -1.68 1.28
CA ALA A 63 -0.96 -1.93 0.40
C ALA A 63 -0.74 -3.12 -0.54
N PHE A 64 0.43 -3.22 -1.17
CA PHE A 64 0.76 -4.36 -2.04
C PHE A 64 0.98 -5.65 -1.23
N ALA A 65 1.76 -5.56 -0.16
CA ALA A 65 2.16 -6.71 0.62
C ALA A 65 0.97 -7.39 1.32
N SER A 66 0.02 -6.61 1.85
CA SER A 66 -1.17 -7.17 2.52
C SER A 66 -2.11 -7.84 1.52
N LEU A 67 -2.31 -7.23 0.34
CA LEU A 67 -3.10 -7.85 -0.72
C LEU A 67 -2.44 -9.14 -1.24
N PHE A 68 -1.12 -9.14 -1.42
CA PHE A 68 -0.38 -10.34 -1.81
C PHE A 68 -0.49 -11.44 -0.73
N MET A 69 -0.38 -11.07 0.54
CA MET A 69 -0.55 -11.98 1.67
C MET A 69 -1.96 -12.58 1.71
N LEU A 70 -3.01 -11.79 1.45
CA LEU A 70 -4.38 -12.29 1.30
C LEU A 70 -4.48 -13.29 0.15
N CYS A 71 -3.97 -12.95 -1.04
CA CYS A 71 -4.01 -13.85 -2.19
C CYS A 71 -3.31 -15.17 -1.89
N LYS A 72 -2.14 -15.12 -1.24
CA LYS A 72 -1.41 -16.31 -0.82
C LYS A 72 -2.18 -17.13 0.21
N ALA A 73 -2.76 -16.48 1.23
CA ALA A 73 -3.57 -17.15 2.25
C ALA A 73 -4.79 -17.87 1.63
N LEU A 74 -5.45 -17.26 0.65
CA LEU A 74 -6.55 -17.87 -0.09
C LEU A 74 -6.10 -19.06 -0.95
N GLN A 75 -4.97 -18.92 -1.65
CA GLN A 75 -4.38 -20.01 -2.44
C GLN A 75 -4.02 -21.21 -1.56
N ASP A 76 -3.41 -20.94 -0.41
CA ASP A 76 -2.96 -21.95 0.54
C ASP A 76 -4.10 -22.52 1.40
N LYS A 77 -5.33 -21.99 1.27
CA LYS A 77 -6.49 -22.30 2.11
C LYS A 77 -6.18 -22.13 3.61
N ASP A 78 -5.51 -21.04 3.93
CA ASP A 78 -5.12 -20.70 5.29
C ASP A 78 -6.37 -20.60 6.19
N PRO A 79 -6.46 -21.38 7.27
CA PRO A 79 -7.65 -21.41 8.14
C PRO A 79 -7.88 -20.08 8.88
N ARG A 80 -6.92 -19.16 8.86
CA ARG A 80 -7.05 -17.82 9.46
C ARG A 80 -7.91 -16.88 8.61
N VAL A 81 -8.09 -17.18 7.32
CA VAL A 81 -8.92 -16.37 6.41
C VAL A 81 -10.22 -17.11 6.15
N ASP A 82 -11.31 -16.61 6.73
CA ASP A 82 -12.65 -17.09 6.42
C ASP A 82 -13.04 -16.63 5.00
N PRO A 83 -13.25 -17.56 4.03
CA PRO A 83 -13.59 -17.18 2.66
C PRO A 83 -14.93 -16.43 2.54
N GLU A 84 -15.86 -16.63 3.47
CA GLU A 84 -17.20 -16.01 3.41
C GLU A 84 -17.14 -14.50 3.70
N ILE A 85 -16.18 -14.05 4.51
CA ILE A 85 -16.01 -12.62 4.78
C ILE A 85 -15.27 -11.90 3.64
N VAL A 86 -14.56 -12.62 2.77
CA VAL A 86 -13.69 -12.01 1.77
C VAL A 86 -14.49 -11.20 0.75
N GLY A 87 -14.06 -9.96 0.53
CA GLY A 87 -14.60 -9.04 -0.47
C GLY A 87 -13.79 -9.07 -1.77
N SER A 88 -13.99 -8.07 -2.62
CA SER A 88 -13.16 -7.89 -3.82
C SER A 88 -12.50 -6.52 -3.85
N VAL A 89 -11.22 -6.53 -4.23
CA VAL A 89 -10.40 -5.33 -4.43
C VAL A 89 -10.49 -4.93 -5.90
N ARG A 90 -11.04 -3.74 -6.16
CA ARG A 90 -11.23 -3.18 -7.50
C ARG A 90 -10.01 -2.46 -8.03
N GLY A 91 -9.13 -2.02 -7.13
CA GLY A 91 -7.92 -1.34 -7.52
C GLY A 91 -6.98 -1.12 -6.35
N ILE A 92 -5.70 -0.96 -6.70
CA ILE A 92 -4.65 -0.54 -5.78
C ILE A 92 -3.94 0.67 -6.37
N THR A 93 -3.71 1.69 -5.54
CA THR A 93 -2.92 2.86 -5.93
C THR A 93 -1.84 3.10 -4.90
N ALA A 94 -0.60 2.84 -5.30
CA ALA A 94 0.57 3.02 -4.46
C ALA A 94 1.43 4.17 -4.98
N PHE A 95 1.63 5.18 -4.14
CA PHE A 95 2.45 6.32 -4.49
C PHE A 95 3.89 6.07 -4.03
N TYR A 96 4.81 5.97 -5.00
CA TYR A 96 6.25 5.79 -4.78
C TYR A 96 6.62 4.73 -3.71
N PRO A 97 6.06 3.50 -3.79
CA PRO A 97 6.30 2.48 -2.78
C PRO A 97 7.74 1.97 -2.83
N PRO A 98 8.41 1.75 -1.68
CA PRO A 98 9.65 0.99 -1.66
C PRO A 98 9.34 -0.49 -1.93
N MET A 99 9.79 -1.00 -3.08
CA MET A 99 9.53 -2.39 -3.48
C MET A 99 10.68 -3.36 -3.16
N ASP A 100 11.89 -2.83 -2.96
CA ASP A 100 13.09 -3.59 -2.59
C ASP A 100 13.68 -2.97 -1.33
N LEU A 101 13.56 -3.66 -0.19
CA LEU A 101 14.14 -3.23 1.09
C LEU A 101 15.50 -3.87 1.36
N THR A 102 15.96 -4.78 0.50
CA THR A 102 17.31 -5.38 0.61
C THR A 102 18.39 -4.39 0.19
N LYS A 103 18.01 -3.35 -0.56
CA LYS A 103 18.87 -2.24 -0.98
C LYS A 103 18.66 -1.00 -0.12
N SER A 104 19.76 -0.35 0.21
CA SER A 104 19.76 0.99 0.81
C SER A 104 19.03 2.00 -0.10
N ARG A 105 18.68 3.16 0.45
CA ARG A 105 18.11 4.26 -0.34
C ARG A 105 19.08 4.73 -1.44
N ALA A 106 20.39 4.77 -1.14
CA ALA A 106 21.42 5.20 -2.08
C ALA A 106 21.54 4.24 -3.28
N GLU A 107 21.55 2.94 -3.02
CA GLU A 107 21.60 1.91 -4.08
C GLU A 107 20.36 1.98 -4.97
N ARG A 108 19.17 2.10 -4.38
CA ARG A 108 17.93 2.27 -5.15
C ARG A 108 17.93 3.54 -5.99
N ALA A 109 18.44 4.65 -5.45
CA ALA A 109 18.53 5.90 -6.19
C ALA A 109 19.51 5.81 -7.36
N ALA A 110 20.65 5.13 -7.16
CA ALA A 110 21.66 4.92 -8.19
C ALA A 110 21.15 4.06 -9.36
N SER A 111 20.26 3.10 -9.10
CA SER A 111 19.69 2.23 -10.14
C SER A 111 18.37 2.73 -10.74
N ASN A 112 17.78 3.80 -10.21
CA ASN A 112 16.46 4.28 -10.67
C ASN A 112 16.60 5.02 -12.02
N PRO A 113 15.97 4.55 -13.11
CA PRO A 113 16.07 5.19 -14.42
C PRO A 113 15.67 6.67 -14.42
N ALA A 114 14.68 7.05 -13.60
CA ALA A 114 14.25 8.45 -13.47
C ALA A 114 15.33 9.34 -12.84
N PHE A 115 16.01 8.86 -11.80
CA PHE A 115 17.10 9.61 -11.16
C PHE A 115 18.39 9.60 -12.00
N VAL A 116 18.67 8.50 -12.70
CA VAL A 116 19.80 8.41 -13.63
C VAL A 116 19.62 9.39 -14.80
N ALA A 117 18.41 9.50 -15.35
CA ALA A 117 18.11 10.46 -16.41
C ALA A 117 18.24 11.92 -15.94
N LEU A 118 17.83 12.23 -14.70
CA LEU A 118 17.99 13.57 -14.10
C LEU A 118 19.46 13.95 -13.91
N ARG A 119 20.34 13.00 -13.56
CA ARG A 119 21.79 13.24 -13.45
C ARG A 119 22.48 13.54 -14.78
N LYS A 120 21.93 13.04 -15.90
CA LYS A 120 22.48 13.26 -17.25
C LYS A 120 22.06 14.59 -17.87
N LYS A 121 21.03 15.25 -17.32
CA LYS A 121 20.61 16.57 -17.81
C LYS A 121 21.59 17.61 -17.25
N PRO A 122 22.37 18.33 -18.09
CA PRO A 122 23.20 19.42 -17.58
C PRO A 122 22.28 20.40 -16.85
N ALA A 123 22.75 20.94 -15.72
CA ALA A 123 22.06 22.01 -15.03
C ALA A 123 21.76 23.09 -16.06
N SER A 124 20.48 23.29 -16.38
CA SER A 124 20.06 24.36 -17.26
C SER A 124 20.60 25.65 -16.65
N SER A 125 21.56 26.27 -17.32
CA SER A 125 21.99 27.63 -17.02
C SER A 125 20.84 28.56 -17.35
N SER A 126 19.86 28.66 -16.45
CA SER A 126 18.91 29.76 -16.49
C SER A 126 19.73 31.02 -16.23
N LYS A 127 20.10 31.70 -17.32
CA LYS A 127 20.47 33.11 -17.27
C LYS A 127 19.37 33.82 -16.48
N LEU A 128 19.72 34.28 -15.29
CA LEU A 128 18.98 35.34 -14.61
C LEU A 128 19.00 36.54 -15.57
N ILE A 129 17.87 36.75 -16.22
CA ILE A 129 17.56 38.00 -16.90
C ILE A 129 17.48 39.05 -15.80
N GLY A 130 18.45 39.96 -15.82
CA GLY A 130 18.41 41.23 -15.08
C GLY A 130 17.53 42.26 -15.78
#